data_AF-A0A2V6BE84-F1
#
_entry.id   AF-A0A2V6BE84-F1
#
_cell.length_a   1.000
_cell.length_b   1.000
_cell.length_c   1.000
_cell.angle_alpha   90.00
_cell.angle_beta   90.00
_cell.angle_gamma   90.00
#
_symmetry.space_group_name_H-M   'P 1'
#
loop_
_entity.id
_entity.type
_entity.pdbx_description
1 polymer ?
#
loop_
_entity_poly.entity_id
_entity_poly.type
_entity_poly.pdbx_seq_one_letter_code
_entity_poly.pdbx_strand_id
1 'polypeptide(L)'
;NEEFAKLVSDSAKKFFLADKNCPLAYEPSGEDFLSPSLGEADVMRRVLPQSEFAKWLKEFMPQIPTTADADWLPVAISPDPSDPKLAHLDGLNLSRAWMLEGILSALPSDDPHRPALQATADAHRRAGLAAVTGEHYEGGHWLGSFAVYLTTRRGIERAESRN
;
A
#
# COMPACT_ATOMS: atom_id res chain seq x y z
N ASN A 1 16.90 -4.93 -19.29
CA ASN A 1 17.44 -3.68 -18.73
C ASN A 1 17.91 -3.95 -17.30
N GLU A 2 18.92 -4.82 -17.14
CA GLU A 2 19.31 -5.40 -15.84
C GLU A 2 20.11 -4.41 -14.99
N GLU A 3 21.00 -3.63 -15.61
CA GLU A 3 21.78 -2.60 -14.91
C GLU A 3 20.89 -1.54 -14.26
N PHE A 4 19.85 -1.09 -14.98
CA PHE A 4 18.86 -0.16 -14.43
C PHE A 4 18.08 -0.77 -13.26
N ALA A 5 17.62 -2.02 -13.38
CA ALA A 5 16.92 -2.71 -12.29
C ALA A 5 17.82 -2.87 -11.06
N LYS A 6 19.11 -3.19 -11.26
CA LYS A 6 20.09 -3.25 -10.18
C LYS A 6 20.28 -1.90 -9.51
N LEU A 7 20.44 -0.82 -10.28
CA LEU A 7 20.60 0.53 -9.72
C LEU A 7 19.38 0.96 -8.88
N VAL A 8 18.16 0.66 -9.35
CA VAL A 8 16.92 0.93 -8.59
C VAL A 8 16.88 0.12 -7.30
N SER A 9 17.21 -1.17 -7.35
CA SER A 9 17.26 -2.05 -6.17
C SER A 9 18.29 -1.59 -5.15
N ASP A 10 19.51 -1.28 -5.58
CA ASP A 10 20.58 -0.79 -4.71
C ASP A 10 20.21 0.56 -4.09
N SER A 11 19.57 1.45 -4.85
CA SER A 11 19.13 2.76 -4.34
C SER A 11 18.03 2.63 -3.29
N ALA A 12 17.03 1.78 -3.52
CA ALA A 12 15.98 1.51 -2.54
C ALA A 12 16.58 0.99 -1.22
N LYS A 13 17.49 0.02 -1.30
CA LYS A 13 18.19 -0.50 -0.11
C LYS A 13 19.04 0.57 0.57
N LYS A 14 19.75 1.40 -0.20
CA LYS A 14 20.55 2.50 0.34
C LYS A 14 19.70 3.49 1.15
N PHE A 15 18.50 3.80 0.68
CA PHE A 15 17.65 4.79 1.33
C PHE A 15 16.87 4.21 2.50
N PHE A 16 16.33 2.99 2.38
CA PHE A 16 15.25 2.51 3.26
C PHE A 16 15.63 1.30 4.12
N LEU A 17 16.74 0.60 3.84
CA LEU A 17 17.07 -0.64 4.56
C LEU A 17 17.31 -0.44 6.06
N ALA A 18 17.78 0.74 6.45
CA ALA A 18 18.07 1.08 7.85
C ALA A 18 16.87 1.69 8.60
N ASP A 19 15.78 1.98 7.90
CA ASP A 19 14.64 2.69 8.48
C ASP A 19 13.84 1.78 9.42
N LYS A 20 13.33 2.40 10.49
CA LYS A 20 12.58 1.74 11.57
C LYS A 20 11.50 2.67 12.09
N ASN A 21 10.45 2.11 12.68
CA ASN A 21 9.36 2.88 13.30
C ASN A 21 8.79 3.95 12.35
N CYS A 22 8.29 3.53 11.18
CA CYS A 22 7.75 4.43 10.18
C CYS A 22 6.69 5.38 10.80
N PRO A 23 6.66 6.65 10.39
CA PRO A 23 5.87 7.68 11.05
C PRO A 23 4.40 7.69 10.58
N LEU A 24 3.69 6.56 10.68
CA LEU A 24 2.28 6.45 10.29
C LEU A 24 1.38 7.49 10.96
N ALA A 25 1.74 7.94 12.16
CA ALA A 25 1.00 8.97 12.90
C ALA A 25 0.97 10.35 12.21
N TYR A 26 1.82 10.57 11.20
CA TYR A 26 1.84 11.81 10.40
C TYR A 26 1.04 11.69 9.10
N GLU A 27 0.42 10.52 8.84
CA GLU A 27 -0.39 10.29 7.65
C GLU A 27 -1.88 10.08 8.02
N PRO A 28 -2.82 10.50 7.15
CA PRO A 28 -2.61 11.25 5.91
C PRO A 28 -2.49 12.76 6.13
N SER A 29 -1.76 13.45 5.25
CA SER A 29 -1.96 14.87 4.97
C SER A 29 -3.28 15.07 4.21
N GLY A 30 -3.83 16.28 4.25
CA GLY A 30 -5.15 16.60 3.66
C GLY A 30 -5.25 16.44 2.14
N GLU A 31 -4.12 16.29 1.43
CA GLU A 31 -4.06 16.17 -0.03
C GLU A 31 -3.17 15.00 -0.50
N ASP A 32 -2.91 14.01 0.35
CA ASP A 32 -2.09 12.85 0.00
C ASP A 32 -2.75 11.96 -1.05
N PHE A 33 -1.98 11.55 -2.06
CA PHE A 33 -2.35 10.49 -3.03
C PHE A 33 -1.73 9.13 -2.68
N LEU A 34 -0.58 9.15 -2.02
CA LEU A 34 0.23 7.99 -1.69
C LEU A 34 0.59 8.08 -0.21
N SER A 35 0.67 6.92 0.43
CA SER A 35 1.27 6.78 1.76
C SER A 35 2.78 6.64 1.61
N PRO A 36 3.61 7.57 2.12
CA PRO A 36 5.06 7.40 2.15
C PRO A 36 5.48 6.08 2.82
N SER A 37 4.88 5.77 3.97
CA SER A 37 5.22 4.55 4.74
C SER A 37 4.89 3.27 3.98
N LEU A 38 3.69 3.16 3.40
CA LEU A 38 3.34 1.98 2.61
C LEU A 38 4.06 1.93 1.25
N GLY A 39 4.40 3.09 0.67
CA GLY A 39 5.21 3.18 -0.53
C GLY A 39 6.62 2.64 -0.33
N GLU A 40 7.23 2.96 0.82
CA GLU A 40 8.51 2.42 1.23
C GLU A 40 8.44 0.89 1.42
N ALA A 41 7.44 0.41 2.16
CA ALA A 41 7.26 -1.03 2.31
C ALA A 41 6.98 -1.75 0.97
N ASP A 42 6.22 -1.14 0.06
CA ASP A 42 5.93 -1.70 -1.27
C ASP A 42 7.13 -1.69 -2.23
N VAL A 43 8.07 -0.75 -2.10
CA VAL A 43 9.34 -0.86 -2.84
C VAL A 43 10.25 -1.90 -2.21
N MET A 44 10.33 -1.94 -0.88
CA MET A 44 11.22 -2.86 -0.16
C MET A 44 10.82 -4.33 -0.36
N ARG A 45 9.52 -4.65 -0.43
CA ARG A 45 9.04 -6.00 -0.76
C ARG A 45 9.40 -6.48 -2.17
N ARG A 46 9.79 -5.58 -3.08
CA ARG A 46 10.22 -5.91 -4.45
C ARG A 46 11.71 -6.16 -4.57
N VAL A 47 12.52 -5.66 -3.62
CA VAL A 47 13.99 -5.66 -3.72
C VAL A 47 14.67 -6.55 -2.66
N LEU A 48 13.93 -6.95 -1.62
CA LEU A 48 14.38 -7.88 -0.60
C LEU A 48 13.84 -9.30 -0.85
N PRO A 49 14.64 -10.34 -0.53
CA PRO A 49 14.12 -11.70 -0.37
C PRO A 49 13.01 -11.76 0.69
N GLN A 50 12.04 -12.66 0.53
CA GLN A 50 10.87 -12.78 1.43
C GLN A 50 11.23 -12.82 2.92
N SER A 51 12.23 -13.63 3.31
CA SER A 51 12.63 -13.77 4.72
C SER A 51 13.25 -12.49 5.29
N GLU A 52 14.03 -11.78 4.49
CA GLU A 52 14.62 -10.48 4.86
C GLU A 52 13.54 -9.40 4.93
N PHE A 53 12.61 -9.39 3.97
CA PHE A 53 11.49 -8.45 3.96
C PHE A 53 10.59 -8.62 5.19
N ALA A 54 10.20 -9.84 5.54
CA ALA A 54 9.35 -10.08 6.71
C ALA A 54 10.00 -9.60 8.01
N LYS A 55 11.31 -9.84 8.18
CA LYS A 55 12.07 -9.32 9.31
C LYS A 55 12.15 -7.79 9.29
N TRP A 56 12.50 -7.20 8.16
CA TRP A 56 12.61 -5.75 8.00
C TRP A 56 11.27 -5.06 8.26
N LEU A 57 10.16 -5.59 7.73
CA LEU A 57 8.83 -5.02 7.90
C LEU A 57 8.43 -4.96 9.37
N LYS A 58 8.79 -5.97 10.17
CA LYS A 58 8.52 -5.96 11.62
C LYS A 58 9.26 -4.84 12.35
N GLU A 59 10.47 -4.50 11.93
CA GLU A 59 11.27 -3.41 12.50
C GLU A 59 10.82 -2.04 11.95
N PHE A 60 10.42 -1.99 10.68
CA PHE A 60 9.96 -0.80 10.00
C PHE A 60 8.56 -0.37 10.41
N MET A 61 7.59 -1.29 10.45
CA MET A 61 6.18 -1.05 10.79
C MET A 61 5.74 -1.85 12.03
N PRO A 62 6.29 -1.58 13.23
CA PRO A 62 5.91 -2.31 14.44
C PRO A 62 4.46 -2.08 14.89
N GLN A 63 3.74 -1.15 14.26
CA GLN A 63 2.35 -0.80 14.54
C GLN A 63 1.35 -1.80 13.93
N ILE A 64 1.78 -2.65 12.99
CA ILE A 64 0.88 -3.64 12.39
C ILE A 64 0.47 -4.66 13.47
N PRO A 65 -0.83 -4.82 13.78
CA PRO A 65 -1.27 -5.79 14.77
C PRO A 65 -1.23 -7.21 14.21
N THR A 66 -1.39 -8.19 15.10
CA THR A 66 -1.51 -9.61 14.74
C THR A 66 -2.95 -10.11 14.73
N THR A 67 -3.89 -9.25 15.12
CA THR A 67 -5.34 -9.48 15.05
C THR A 67 -5.90 -8.93 13.75
N ALA A 68 -7.03 -9.46 13.29
CA ALA A 68 -7.74 -8.96 12.10
C ALA A 68 -8.46 -7.63 12.39
N ASP A 69 -7.71 -6.64 12.83
CA ASP A 69 -8.12 -5.28 13.14
C ASP A 69 -7.58 -4.33 12.07
N ALA A 70 -8.41 -3.41 11.60
CA ALA A 70 -8.07 -2.40 10.61
C ALA A 70 -7.84 -1.00 11.23
N ASP A 71 -8.17 -0.80 12.50
CA ASP A 71 -8.18 0.53 13.14
C ASP A 71 -6.77 1.12 13.33
N TRP A 72 -5.73 0.29 13.22
CA TRP A 72 -4.34 0.75 13.23
C TRP A 72 -3.95 1.59 12.00
N LEU A 73 -4.73 1.48 10.89
CA LEU A 73 -4.61 2.33 9.72
C LEU A 73 -6.02 2.58 9.14
N PRO A 74 -6.75 3.59 9.66
CA PRO A 74 -8.12 3.85 9.26
C PRO A 74 -8.20 4.35 7.82
N VAL A 75 -9.35 4.12 7.18
CA VAL A 75 -9.67 4.65 5.86
C VAL A 75 -9.67 6.18 5.87
N ALA A 76 -9.11 6.78 4.82
CA ALA A 76 -9.20 8.22 4.65
C ALA A 76 -10.62 8.58 4.17
N ILE A 77 -11.18 9.67 4.68
CA ILE A 77 -12.51 10.15 4.28
C ILE A 77 -12.32 11.53 3.65
N SER A 78 -12.71 11.68 2.39
CA SER A 78 -12.79 13.01 1.77
C SER A 78 -13.97 13.77 2.37
N PRO A 79 -13.75 14.92 3.04
CA PRO A 79 -14.84 15.72 3.59
C PRO A 79 -15.62 16.47 2.48
N ASP A 80 -15.03 16.66 1.30
CA ASP A 80 -15.67 17.22 0.11
C ASP A 80 -15.09 16.59 -1.17
N PRO A 81 -15.74 15.56 -1.74
CA PRO A 81 -15.28 14.90 -2.97
C PRO A 81 -15.35 15.77 -4.23
N SER A 82 -16.01 16.94 -4.18
CA SER A 82 -16.03 17.90 -5.28
C SER A 82 -14.86 18.88 -5.24
N ASP A 83 -14.14 18.97 -4.11
CA ASP A 83 -12.90 19.72 -4.03
C ASP A 83 -11.75 18.89 -4.63
N PRO A 84 -10.98 19.45 -5.58
CA PRO A 84 -9.96 18.71 -6.30
C PRO A 84 -8.80 18.25 -5.43
N LYS A 85 -8.52 18.90 -4.30
CA LYS A 85 -7.47 18.46 -3.37
C LYS A 85 -7.98 17.39 -2.42
N LEU A 86 -9.20 17.53 -1.93
CA LEU A 86 -9.77 16.61 -0.94
C LEU A 86 -10.17 15.28 -1.57
N ALA A 87 -10.54 15.29 -2.86
CA ALA A 87 -10.74 14.08 -3.67
C ALA A 87 -9.48 13.17 -3.75
N HIS A 88 -8.28 13.68 -3.43
CA HIS A 88 -7.07 12.86 -3.38
C HIS A 88 -7.18 11.72 -2.36
N LEU A 89 -7.91 11.92 -1.26
CA LEU A 89 -8.07 10.95 -0.18
C LEU A 89 -8.78 9.66 -0.63
N ASP A 90 -9.64 9.75 -1.65
CA ASP A 90 -10.25 8.57 -2.27
C ASP A 90 -9.21 7.75 -3.04
N GLY A 91 -8.30 8.44 -3.73
CA GLY A 91 -7.16 7.83 -4.42
C GLY A 91 -6.16 7.23 -3.46
N LEU A 92 -5.95 7.88 -2.31
CA LEU A 92 -5.13 7.35 -1.24
C LEU A 92 -5.65 6.01 -0.74
N ASN A 93 -6.96 5.85 -0.58
CA ASN A 93 -7.52 4.54 -0.21
C ASN A 93 -7.20 3.47 -1.26
N LEU A 94 -7.35 3.78 -2.56
CA LEU A 94 -6.99 2.84 -3.63
C LEU A 94 -5.49 2.48 -3.61
N SER A 95 -4.61 3.47 -3.44
CA SER A 95 -3.17 3.26 -3.43
C SER A 95 -2.72 2.48 -2.19
N ARG A 96 -3.26 2.80 -1.00
CA ARG A 96 -3.03 2.05 0.24
C ARG A 96 -3.47 0.60 0.10
N ALA A 97 -4.67 0.34 -0.41
CA ALA A 97 -5.14 -1.03 -0.65
C ALA A 97 -4.19 -1.81 -1.57
N TRP A 98 -3.74 -1.19 -2.67
CA TRP A 98 -2.84 -1.84 -3.63
C TRP A 98 -1.48 -2.16 -3.01
N MET A 99 -0.90 -1.22 -2.25
CA MET A 99 0.37 -1.43 -1.56
C MET A 99 0.26 -2.47 -0.45
N LEU A 100 -0.83 -2.46 0.33
CA LEU A 100 -1.10 -3.46 1.37
C LEU A 100 -1.22 -4.88 0.78
N GLU A 101 -1.91 -5.05 -0.35
CA GLU A 101 -1.96 -6.33 -1.06
C GLU A 101 -0.57 -6.76 -1.56
N GLY A 102 0.25 -5.80 -2.01
CA GLY A 102 1.65 -6.02 -2.38
C GLY A 102 2.48 -6.52 -1.22
N ILE A 103 2.44 -5.83 -0.08
CA ILE A 103 3.12 -6.20 1.17
C ILE A 103 2.68 -7.60 1.61
N LEU A 104 1.36 -7.86 1.66
CA LEU A 104 0.81 -9.16 2.06
C LEU A 104 1.31 -10.30 1.16
N SER A 105 1.46 -10.05 -0.14
CA SER A 105 1.94 -11.06 -1.09
C SER A 105 3.39 -11.49 -0.88
N ALA A 106 4.21 -10.63 -0.25
CA ALA A 106 5.61 -10.90 0.01
C ALA A 106 5.87 -11.57 1.36
N LEU A 107 4.87 -11.65 2.25
CA LEU A 107 5.02 -12.31 3.55
C LEU A 107 4.91 -13.84 3.46
N PRO A 108 5.60 -14.59 4.34
CA PRO A 108 5.36 -16.02 4.56
C PRO A 108 3.90 -16.31 4.89
N SER A 109 3.37 -17.48 4.50
CA SER A 109 1.94 -17.82 4.70
C SER A 109 1.51 -17.89 6.16
N ASP A 110 2.45 -18.10 7.07
CA ASP A 110 2.28 -18.20 8.52
C ASP A 110 2.65 -16.90 9.26
N ASP A 111 2.93 -15.80 8.55
CA ASP A 111 3.24 -14.53 9.20
C ASP A 111 2.03 -14.02 10.01
N PRO A 112 2.22 -13.68 11.30
CA PRO A 112 1.11 -13.35 12.18
C PRO A 112 0.45 -12.00 11.86
N HIS A 113 1.06 -11.15 11.04
CA HIS A 113 0.49 -9.85 10.66
C HIS A 113 -0.45 -9.92 9.45
N ARG A 114 -0.48 -11.05 8.74
CA ARG A 114 -1.35 -11.24 7.56
C ARG A 114 -2.82 -10.91 7.81
N PRO A 115 -3.45 -11.31 8.95
CA PRO A 115 -4.86 -11.01 9.19
C PRO A 115 -5.15 -9.50 9.26
N ALA A 116 -4.28 -8.74 9.94
CA ALA A 116 -4.40 -7.28 10.02
C ALA A 116 -4.26 -6.63 8.65
N LEU A 117 -3.20 -6.97 7.92
CA LEU A 117 -2.93 -6.44 6.59
C LEU A 117 -4.08 -6.72 5.61
N GLN A 118 -4.64 -7.93 5.66
CA GLN A 118 -5.79 -8.29 4.83
C GLN A 118 -7.04 -7.47 5.19
N ALA A 119 -7.38 -7.38 6.49
CA ALA A 119 -8.54 -6.61 6.95
C ALA A 119 -8.44 -5.13 6.54
N THR A 120 -7.27 -4.53 6.71
CA THR A 120 -6.98 -3.13 6.34
C THR A 120 -7.01 -2.94 4.83
N ALA A 121 -6.40 -3.84 4.05
CA ALA A 121 -6.45 -3.78 2.58
C ALA A 121 -7.89 -3.83 2.06
N ASP A 122 -8.72 -4.71 2.63
CA ASP A 122 -10.12 -4.86 2.23
C ASP A 122 -10.95 -3.62 2.61
N ALA A 123 -10.69 -3.00 3.76
CA ALA A 123 -11.36 -1.76 4.18
C ALA A 123 -11.06 -0.61 3.20
N HIS A 124 -9.78 -0.37 2.91
CA HIS A 124 -9.38 0.66 1.94
C HIS A 124 -9.85 0.35 0.51
N ARG A 125 -9.82 -0.92 0.08
CA ARG A 125 -10.32 -1.35 -1.23
C ARG A 125 -11.81 -1.01 -1.37
N ARG A 126 -12.62 -1.33 -0.36
CA ARG A 126 -14.07 -1.02 -0.39
C ARG A 126 -14.31 0.48 -0.45
N ALA A 127 -13.65 1.26 0.40
CA ALA A 127 -13.80 2.72 0.43
C ALA A 127 -13.36 3.37 -0.90
N GLY A 128 -12.16 3.04 -1.37
CA GLY A 128 -11.59 3.61 -2.59
C GLY A 128 -12.40 3.26 -3.84
N LEU A 129 -12.86 2.02 -4.00
CA LEU A 129 -13.67 1.62 -5.15
C LEU A 129 -15.07 2.25 -5.14
N ALA A 130 -15.66 2.47 -3.97
CA ALA A 130 -16.95 3.15 -3.84
C ALA A 130 -16.91 4.61 -4.34
N ALA A 131 -15.75 5.26 -4.29
CA ALA A 131 -15.55 6.63 -4.78
C ALA A 131 -15.37 6.72 -6.31
N VAL A 132 -15.18 5.59 -7.02
CA VAL A 132 -14.99 5.57 -8.48
C VAL A 132 -16.35 5.55 -9.20
N THR A 133 -17.15 6.61 -9.00
CA THR A 133 -18.50 6.73 -9.58
C THR A 133 -18.55 7.52 -10.88
N GLY A 134 -17.55 8.38 -11.11
CA GLY A 134 -17.53 9.33 -12.24
C GLY A 134 -18.44 10.55 -12.04
N GLU A 135 -19.03 10.72 -10.85
CA GLU A 135 -19.95 11.82 -10.51
C GLU A 135 -19.23 13.17 -10.38
N HIS A 136 -18.03 13.17 -9.78
CA HIS A 136 -17.16 14.33 -9.69
C HIS A 136 -15.98 14.16 -10.64
N TYR A 137 -15.80 15.11 -11.56
CA TYR A 137 -14.70 15.07 -12.51
C TYR A 137 -13.36 15.07 -11.78
N GLU A 138 -13.27 15.87 -10.73
CA GLU A 138 -12.10 16.16 -9.89
C GLU A 138 -11.39 14.90 -9.39
N GLY A 139 -12.14 13.85 -9.04
CA GLY A 139 -11.60 12.51 -8.77
C GLY A 139 -11.69 11.56 -9.96
N GLY A 140 -12.83 11.55 -10.65
CA GLY A 140 -13.21 10.51 -11.61
C GLY A 140 -12.23 10.31 -12.77
N HIS A 141 -11.56 11.36 -13.24
CA HIS A 141 -10.68 11.28 -14.41
C HIS A 141 -9.34 10.55 -14.15
N TRP A 142 -8.89 10.44 -12.90
CA TRP A 142 -7.62 9.79 -12.56
C TRP A 142 -7.78 8.60 -11.60
N LEU A 143 -8.82 8.58 -10.75
CA LEU A 143 -9.08 7.48 -9.80
C LEU A 143 -9.14 6.11 -10.49
N GLY A 144 -9.66 6.07 -11.72
CA GLY A 144 -9.69 4.86 -12.54
C GLY A 144 -8.31 4.22 -12.75
N SER A 145 -7.23 5.00 -12.80
CA SER A 145 -5.87 4.48 -12.96
C SER A 145 -5.42 3.67 -11.73
N PHE A 146 -5.71 4.17 -10.53
CA PHE A 146 -5.40 3.48 -9.28
C PHE A 146 -6.31 2.25 -9.09
N ALA A 147 -7.59 2.37 -9.46
CA ALA A 147 -8.52 1.25 -9.45
C ALA A 147 -8.04 0.11 -10.37
N VAL A 148 -7.48 0.42 -11.54
CA VAL A 148 -6.88 -0.59 -12.43
C VAL A 148 -5.69 -1.28 -11.75
N TYR A 149 -4.78 -0.55 -11.11
CA TYR A 149 -3.63 -1.16 -10.41
C TYR A 149 -4.09 -2.12 -9.32
N LEU A 150 -5.05 -1.69 -8.51
CA LEU A 150 -5.65 -2.48 -7.43
C LEU A 150 -6.40 -3.72 -7.94
N THR A 151 -7.28 -3.56 -8.93
CA THR A 151 -8.15 -4.65 -9.43
C THR A 151 -7.40 -5.66 -10.29
N THR A 152 -6.34 -5.23 -10.98
CA THR A 152 -5.47 -6.14 -11.76
C THR A 152 -4.33 -6.75 -10.94
N ARG A 153 -4.18 -6.34 -9.67
CA ARG A 153 -3.09 -6.76 -8.77
C ARG A 153 -1.72 -6.48 -9.39
N ARG A 154 -1.56 -5.31 -10.00
CA ARG A 154 -0.36 -4.95 -10.77
C ARG A 154 0.90 -5.08 -9.90
N GLY A 155 1.91 -5.78 -10.40
CA GLY A 155 3.18 -5.95 -9.68
C GLY A 155 3.16 -6.99 -8.55
N ILE A 156 2.08 -7.77 -8.43
CA ILE A 156 2.02 -8.99 -7.63
C ILE A 156 2.14 -10.16 -8.60
N GLU A 157 3.18 -10.99 -8.45
CA GLU A 157 3.30 -12.20 -9.24
C GLU A 157 2.12 -13.12 -8.91
N ARG A 158 1.43 -13.61 -9.94
CA ARG A 158 0.47 -14.70 -9.72
C ARG A 158 1.30 -15.87 -9.23
N ALA A 159 0.90 -16.48 -8.12
CA ALA A 159 1.42 -17.79 -7.77
C ALA A 159 1.13 -18.69 -8.96
N GLU A 160 2.14 -18.95 -9.79
CA GLU A 160 2.09 -20.10 -10.68
C GLU A 160 1.82 -21.26 -9.74
N SER A 161 0.69 -21.93 -9.97
CA SER A 161 0.37 -23.19 -9.33
C SER A 161 1.54 -24.13 -9.61
N ARG A 162 2.49 -24.16 -8.68
CA ARG A 162 3.51 -25.20 -8.58
C ARG A 162 2.75 -26.46 -8.19
N ASN A 163 2.21 -27.13 -9.21
CA ASN A 163 1.90 -28.55 -9.15
C ASN A 163 3.20 -29.35 -9.06
#